data_AF-A0A2S8ZKL8-F1
#
_entry.id   AF-A0A2S8ZKL8-F1
#
_cell.length_a   1.000
_cell.length_b   1.000
_cell.length_c   1.000
_cell.angle_alpha   90.00
_cell.angle_beta   90.00
_cell.angle_gamma   90.00
#
_symmetry.space_group_name_H-M   'P 1'
#
loop_
_entity.id
_entity.type
_entity.pdbx_description
1 polymer ?
#
loop_
_entity_poly.entity_id
_entity_poly.type
_entity_poly.pdbx_seq_one_letter_code
_entity_poly.pdbx_strand_id
1 'polypeptide(L)'
;MPSAFARRFKVDVSADNITWISLKGIEDLAPSENATLQPADTYDTNGFNSFEKTMTGGKLVAKVLRPTTAGVPSDPGQELARATRFQFSTAARLYVRWYDRNGGTEALTMLALVDWNQSKSGVADLDEVTITFTADGAITTIANPFAAPAIPVLTAFSPVTGASVGTMLTIIGTGFTGTVGAAGVKVGATNVTSYIVQSDSQIVAIVPAGSAGATTVTVTNPVGASLATAYTRGA
;
A
#
# COMPACT_ATOMS: atom_id res chain seq x y z
N MET A 1 16.22 -0.89 -15.11
CA MET A 1 16.25 -1.58 -13.81
C MET A 1 15.85 -0.54 -12.80
N PRO A 2 14.67 -0.65 -12.18
CA PRO A 2 14.16 0.41 -11.34
C PRO A 2 15.08 0.72 -10.17
N SER A 3 15.18 1.98 -9.76
CA SER A 3 15.97 2.40 -8.62
C SER A 3 15.49 1.71 -7.34
N ALA A 4 16.38 1.52 -6.35
CA ALA A 4 16.02 0.84 -5.10
C ALA A 4 14.83 1.51 -4.41
N PHE A 5 14.75 2.84 -4.50
CA PHE A 5 13.65 3.64 -3.98
C PHE A 5 12.35 3.38 -4.77
N ALA A 6 12.40 3.42 -6.11
CA ALA A 6 11.24 3.08 -6.96
C ALA A 6 10.72 1.66 -6.75
N ARG A 7 11.59 0.71 -6.37
CA ARG A 7 11.16 -0.67 -6.04
C ARG A 7 10.47 -0.79 -4.69
N ARG A 8 10.75 0.11 -3.75
CA ARG A 8 10.20 0.09 -2.38
C ARG A 8 8.83 0.77 -2.32
N PHE A 9 8.63 1.83 -3.10
CA PHE A 9 7.40 2.63 -3.03
C PHE A 9 6.44 2.32 -4.19
N LYS A 10 5.15 2.41 -3.89
CA LYS A 10 4.09 2.54 -4.89
C LYS A 10 3.63 3.98 -4.96
N VAL A 11 3.13 4.38 -6.12
CA VAL A 11 2.51 5.69 -6.33
C VAL A 11 1.11 5.47 -6.86
N ASP A 12 0.13 6.15 -6.28
CA ASP A 12 -1.22 6.22 -6.82
C ASP A 12 -1.59 7.68 -7.06
N VAL A 13 -2.43 7.91 -8.07
CA VAL A 13 -2.95 9.21 -8.47
C VAL A 13 -4.48 9.20 -8.42
N SER A 14 -5.08 10.35 -8.15
CA SER A 14 -6.52 10.52 -8.05
C SER A 14 -6.94 11.94 -8.44
N ALA A 15 -8.11 12.07 -9.09
CA ALA A 15 -8.71 13.37 -9.41
C ALA A 15 -9.63 13.89 -8.30
N ASP A 16 -10.11 13.01 -7.41
CA ASP A 16 -11.18 13.27 -6.43
C ASP A 16 -10.77 12.99 -4.98
N ASN A 17 -9.55 12.49 -4.75
CA ASN A 17 -9.03 12.03 -3.47
C ASN A 17 -9.77 10.81 -2.87
N ILE A 18 -10.60 10.14 -3.67
CA ILE A 18 -11.44 9.00 -3.24
C ILE A 18 -11.09 7.78 -4.09
N THR A 19 -11.14 7.94 -5.41
CA THR A 19 -10.84 6.90 -6.39
C THR A 19 -9.36 6.97 -6.75
N TRP A 20 -8.60 5.98 -6.29
CA TRP A 20 -7.16 5.92 -6.49
C TRP A 20 -6.78 4.95 -7.60
N ILE A 21 -5.97 5.43 -8.54
CA ILE A 21 -5.46 4.68 -9.68
C ILE A 21 -3.95 4.52 -9.50
N SER A 22 -3.45 3.29 -9.60
CA SER A 22 -2.02 3.04 -9.45
C SER A 22 -1.24 3.51 -10.67
N LEU A 23 -0.15 4.24 -10.45
CA LEU A 23 0.79 4.68 -11.47
C LEU A 23 1.87 3.59 -11.64
N LYS A 24 1.85 2.90 -12.78
CA LYS A 24 2.75 1.75 -13.02
C LYS A 24 3.94 2.12 -13.92
N GLY A 25 4.88 1.18 -14.01
CA GLY A 25 6.04 1.29 -14.90
C GLY A 25 7.11 2.27 -14.42
N ILE A 26 7.13 2.59 -13.12
CA ILE A 26 8.10 3.53 -12.53
C ILE A 26 9.50 2.88 -12.52
N GLU A 27 10.45 3.51 -13.21
CA GLU A 27 11.89 3.16 -13.17
C GLU A 27 12.65 3.99 -12.14
N ASP A 28 12.23 5.24 -11.89
CA ASP A 28 12.86 6.07 -10.88
C ASP A 28 11.83 6.93 -10.16
N LEU A 29 12.05 7.13 -8.87
CA LEU A 29 11.17 7.90 -8.00
C LEU A 29 12.02 8.76 -7.07
N ALA A 30 11.84 10.07 -7.15
CA ALA A 30 12.62 11.04 -6.41
C ALA A 30 11.70 12.09 -5.76
N PRO A 31 11.23 11.85 -4.51
CA PRO A 31 10.61 12.89 -3.70
C PRO A 31 11.66 13.90 -3.24
N SER A 32 11.32 15.19 -3.24
CA SER A 32 12.17 16.27 -2.72
C SER A 32 11.36 17.25 -1.87
N GLU A 33 12.00 17.76 -0.81
CA GLU A 33 11.52 18.91 -0.06
C GLU A 33 12.42 20.11 -0.39
N ASN A 34 11.79 21.26 -0.62
CA ASN A 34 12.46 22.46 -1.08
C ASN A 34 12.10 23.61 -0.14
N ALA A 35 12.98 23.89 0.82
CA ALA A 35 12.83 25.02 1.74
C ALA A 35 13.16 26.34 1.04
N THR A 36 12.32 27.37 1.24
CA THR A 36 12.71 28.76 0.97
C THR A 36 13.21 29.37 2.26
N LEU A 37 14.42 29.93 2.22
CA LEU A 37 15.10 30.50 3.37
C LEU A 37 15.28 32.01 3.17
N GLN A 38 15.06 32.78 4.22
CA GLN A 38 15.42 34.20 4.28
C GLN A 38 16.57 34.38 5.27
N PRO A 39 17.55 35.27 4.99
CA PRO A 39 18.54 35.66 5.98
C PRO A 39 17.87 36.23 7.22
N ALA A 40 18.34 35.82 8.39
CA ALA A 40 17.82 36.23 9.70
C ALA A 40 18.97 36.66 10.62
N ASP A 41 20.01 37.26 10.04
CA ASP A 41 21.19 37.71 10.76
C ASP A 41 20.83 38.84 11.72
N THR A 42 21.19 38.67 13.00
CA THR A 42 21.10 39.70 14.04
C THR A 42 22.48 40.05 14.57
N TYR A 43 22.59 41.13 15.35
CA TYR A 43 23.83 41.54 16.00
C TYR A 43 24.49 40.41 16.80
N ASP A 44 23.68 39.55 17.42
CA ASP A 44 24.15 38.46 18.29
C ASP A 44 24.61 37.21 17.53
N THR A 45 24.54 37.22 16.19
CA THR A 45 24.96 36.07 15.36
C THR A 45 26.49 35.95 15.25
N ASN A 46 27.24 36.86 15.86
CA ASN A 46 28.71 36.83 15.98
C ASN A 46 29.44 36.62 14.64
N GLY A 47 28.89 37.18 13.55
CA GLY A 47 29.47 37.10 12.21
C GLY A 47 29.23 35.78 11.46
N PHE A 48 28.37 34.89 11.98
CA PHE A 48 27.87 33.72 11.26
C PHE A 48 26.55 34.03 10.55
N ASN A 49 26.25 33.32 9.47
CA ASN A 49 24.97 33.44 8.79
C ASN A 49 23.87 32.69 9.55
N SER A 50 22.70 33.29 9.67
CA SER A 50 21.46 32.74 10.22
C SER A 50 20.36 32.79 9.15
N PHE A 51 19.49 31.78 9.15
CA PHE A 51 18.40 31.66 8.19
C PHE A 51 17.10 31.23 8.87
N GLU A 52 15.99 31.83 8.43
CA GLU A 52 14.64 31.41 8.76
C GLU A 52 13.97 30.76 7.56
N LYS A 53 13.25 29.66 7.79
CA LYS A 53 12.43 29.02 6.75
C LYS A 53 11.12 29.79 6.60
N THR A 54 10.91 30.38 5.43
CA THR A 54 9.68 31.14 5.12
C THR A 54 8.63 30.29 4.46
N MET A 55 9.04 29.31 3.66
CA MET A 55 8.13 28.42 2.94
C MET A 55 8.73 27.02 2.77
N THR A 56 7.85 26.06 2.57
CA THR A 56 8.21 24.68 2.20
C THR A 56 7.47 24.33 0.92
N GLY A 57 8.21 24.04 -0.14
CA GLY A 57 7.69 23.37 -1.33
C GLY A 57 8.12 21.90 -1.35
N GLY A 58 7.60 21.14 -2.30
CA GLY A 58 8.06 19.79 -2.54
C GLY A 58 7.68 19.29 -3.92
N LYS A 59 8.35 18.23 -4.35
CA LYS A 59 8.08 17.57 -5.62
C LYS A 59 8.12 16.06 -5.43
N LEU A 60 7.36 15.35 -6.25
CA LEU A 60 7.57 13.94 -6.53
C LEU A 60 7.87 13.80 -8.02
N VAL A 61 9.08 13.35 -8.35
CA VAL A 61 9.47 13.09 -9.73
C VAL A 61 9.42 11.59 -9.97
N ALA A 62 8.61 11.15 -10.93
CA ALA A 62 8.48 9.76 -11.33
C ALA A 62 8.90 9.61 -12.79
N LYS A 63 9.92 8.78 -13.05
CA LYS A 63 10.27 8.36 -14.40
C LYS A 63 9.56 7.06 -14.69
N VAL A 64 8.72 7.05 -15.72
CA VAL A 64 7.88 5.91 -16.09
C VAL A 64 8.18 5.43 -17.50
N LEU A 65 8.15 4.11 -17.67
CA LEU A 65 8.17 3.46 -18.96
C LEU A 65 6.75 3.34 -19.51
N ARG A 66 6.61 3.65 -20.79
CA ARG A 66 5.33 3.58 -21.51
C ARG A 66 5.48 2.69 -22.74
N PRO A 67 4.68 1.61 -22.87
CA PRO A 67 4.71 0.79 -24.06
C PRO A 67 4.21 1.61 -25.27
N THR A 68 4.88 1.46 -26.40
CA THR A 68 4.47 2.05 -27.68
C THR A 68 3.97 1.01 -28.68
N THR A 69 3.99 -0.27 -28.30
CA THR A 69 3.43 -1.38 -29.08
C THR A 69 1.94 -1.18 -29.37
N ALA A 70 1.57 -1.27 -30.64
CA ALA A 70 0.19 -1.16 -31.06
C ALA A 70 -0.71 -2.21 -30.37
N GLY A 71 -1.85 -1.76 -29.85
CA GLY A 71 -2.83 -2.62 -29.17
C GLY A 71 -2.54 -2.91 -27.70
N VAL A 72 -1.41 -2.47 -27.15
CA VAL A 72 -1.14 -2.50 -25.71
C VAL A 72 -1.67 -1.21 -25.08
N PRO A 73 -2.67 -1.27 -24.17
CA PRO A 73 -3.18 -0.07 -23.52
C PRO A 73 -2.10 0.58 -22.64
N SER A 74 -2.03 1.91 -22.69
CA SER A 74 -1.27 2.68 -21.69
C SER A 74 -1.79 2.42 -20.27
N ASP A 75 -0.92 2.60 -19.29
CA ASP A 75 -1.31 2.57 -17.88
C ASP A 75 -2.35 3.67 -17.56
N PRO A 76 -3.48 3.35 -16.90
CA PRO A 76 -4.50 4.35 -16.59
C PRO A 76 -4.01 5.49 -15.69
N GLY A 77 -3.07 5.23 -14.77
CA GLY A 77 -2.47 6.26 -13.92
C GLY A 77 -1.61 7.23 -14.72
N GLN A 78 -0.83 6.71 -15.66
CA GLN A 78 -0.06 7.53 -16.60
C GLN A 78 -0.99 8.37 -17.49
N GLU A 79 -2.07 7.80 -18.03
CA GLU A 79 -3.01 8.54 -18.87
C GLU A 79 -3.76 9.63 -18.10
N LEU A 80 -4.08 9.41 -16.82
CA LEU A 80 -4.65 10.45 -15.96
C LEU A 80 -3.69 11.62 -15.80
N ALA A 81 -2.43 11.36 -15.45
CA ALA A 81 -1.41 12.41 -15.37
C ALA A 81 -1.21 13.14 -16.71
N ARG A 82 -1.24 12.40 -17.83
CA ARG A 82 -1.12 12.96 -19.18
C ARG A 82 -2.31 13.88 -19.53
N ALA A 83 -3.52 13.52 -19.12
CA ALA A 83 -4.72 14.32 -19.36
C ALA A 83 -4.72 15.63 -18.56
N THR A 84 -4.09 15.64 -17.38
CA THR A 84 -3.98 16.81 -16.49
C THR A 84 -2.98 17.87 -16.97
N ARG A 85 -1.90 17.49 -17.67
CA ARG A 85 -0.74 18.37 -17.94
C ARG A 85 -1.03 19.71 -18.66
N PHE A 86 -2.15 19.82 -19.38
CA PHE A 86 -2.55 21.04 -20.10
C PHE A 86 -3.84 21.66 -19.54
N GLN A 87 -4.30 21.17 -18.40
CA GLN A 87 -5.43 21.76 -17.71
C GLN A 87 -4.99 23.00 -16.94
N PHE A 88 -5.97 23.78 -16.50
CA PHE A 88 -5.75 25.02 -15.75
C PHE A 88 -6.57 25.01 -14.46
N SER A 89 -6.20 25.89 -13.52
CA SER A 89 -6.89 26.01 -12.23
C SER A 89 -6.97 24.67 -11.49
N THR A 90 -8.08 24.35 -10.83
CA THR A 90 -8.25 23.11 -10.06
C THR A 90 -8.04 21.85 -10.91
N ALA A 91 -8.42 21.88 -12.19
CA ALA A 91 -8.27 20.74 -13.09
C ALA A 91 -6.79 20.44 -13.46
N ALA A 92 -5.86 21.37 -13.20
CA ALA A 92 -4.41 21.16 -13.38
C ALA A 92 -3.76 20.35 -12.25
N ARG A 93 -4.55 19.93 -11.26
CA ARG A 93 -4.05 19.27 -10.05
C ARG A 93 -4.52 17.83 -9.97
N LEU A 94 -3.66 16.96 -9.45
CA LEU A 94 -4.00 15.60 -9.04
C LEU A 94 -3.61 15.40 -7.58
N TYR A 95 -4.41 14.61 -6.87
CA TYR A 95 -3.97 13.99 -5.64
C TYR A 95 -2.99 12.90 -5.97
N VAL A 96 -1.86 12.88 -5.27
CA VAL A 96 -0.80 11.91 -5.45
C VAL A 96 -0.41 11.40 -4.08
N ARG A 97 -0.36 10.09 -3.93
CA ARG A 97 0.17 9.45 -2.73
C ARG A 97 1.28 8.48 -3.10
N TRP A 98 2.29 8.39 -2.24
CA TRP A 98 3.33 7.38 -2.36
C TRP A 98 3.55 6.72 -1.00
N TYR A 99 3.69 5.40 -1.03
CA TYR A 99 3.69 4.59 0.19
C TYR A 99 4.52 3.33 0.03
N ASP A 100 5.04 2.84 1.14
CA ASP A 100 5.83 1.61 1.17
C ASP A 100 4.97 0.43 0.69
N ARG A 101 5.48 -0.31 -0.30
CA ARG A 101 4.73 -1.39 -0.95
C ARG A 101 4.47 -2.60 -0.05
N ASN A 102 5.22 -2.72 1.05
CA ASN A 102 5.15 -3.83 1.99
C ASN A 102 4.45 -3.41 3.29
N GLY A 103 3.82 -2.24 3.31
CA GLY A 103 3.03 -1.78 4.45
C GLY A 103 3.86 -1.13 5.55
N GLY A 104 5.05 -0.63 5.22
CA GLY A 104 5.80 0.25 6.12
C GLY A 104 5.03 1.53 6.49
N THR A 105 5.47 2.21 7.54
CA THR A 105 4.84 3.44 8.05
C THR A 105 5.05 4.66 7.16
N GLU A 106 6.01 4.60 6.22
CA GLU A 106 6.28 5.66 5.26
C GLU A 106 5.18 5.68 4.18
N ALA A 107 4.22 6.58 4.36
CA ALA A 107 3.18 6.89 3.39
C ALA A 107 2.83 8.38 3.47
N LEU A 108 2.85 9.05 2.31
CA LEU A 108 2.57 10.47 2.20
C LEU A 108 1.59 10.75 1.06
N THR A 109 0.91 11.89 1.15
CA THR A 109 0.02 12.40 0.11
C THR A 109 0.24 13.89 -0.12
N MET A 110 -0.12 14.35 -1.32
CA MET A 110 -0.17 15.76 -1.66
C MET A 110 -1.20 16.02 -2.77
N LEU A 111 -1.67 17.26 -2.85
CA LEU A 111 -2.26 17.80 -4.08
C LEU A 111 -1.13 18.39 -4.90
N ALA A 112 -1.08 18.12 -6.21
CA ALA A 112 0.07 18.52 -7.02
C ALA A 112 -0.31 18.97 -8.43
N LEU A 113 0.38 20.00 -8.91
CA LEU A 113 0.44 20.38 -10.32
C LEU A 113 1.27 19.35 -11.10
N VAL A 114 0.84 19.04 -12.32
CA VAL A 114 1.42 17.95 -13.13
C VAL A 114 2.16 18.51 -14.34
N ASP A 115 3.45 18.21 -14.43
CA ASP A 115 4.25 18.38 -15.65
C ASP A 115 4.60 17.02 -16.26
N TRP A 116 4.55 16.93 -17.59
CA TRP A 116 4.82 15.71 -18.35
C TRP A 116 5.87 15.99 -19.42
N ASN A 117 7.03 15.35 -19.33
CA ASN A 117 8.14 15.56 -20.26
C ASN A 117 8.66 14.23 -20.82
N GLN A 118 8.74 14.13 -22.15
CA GLN A 118 9.39 12.99 -22.78
C GLN A 118 10.89 13.01 -22.43
N SER A 119 11.40 11.92 -21.86
CA SER A 119 12.78 11.85 -21.35
C SER A 119 13.69 11.00 -22.23
N LYS A 120 13.13 9.96 -22.84
CA LYS A 120 13.84 9.12 -23.81
C LYS A 120 12.85 8.63 -24.86
N SER A 121 13.29 8.58 -26.12
CA SER A 121 12.56 7.99 -27.25
C SER A 121 13.54 7.23 -28.16
N GLY A 122 13.02 6.39 -29.06
CA GLY A 122 13.83 5.67 -30.04
C GLY A 122 14.26 4.26 -29.61
N VAL A 123 13.74 3.75 -28.50
CA VAL A 123 13.77 2.31 -28.20
C VAL A 123 12.54 1.68 -28.84
N ALA A 124 12.72 0.58 -29.58
CA ALA A 124 11.59 -0.14 -30.16
C ALA A 124 10.61 -0.52 -29.04
N ASP A 125 9.33 -0.23 -29.26
CA ASP A 125 8.21 -0.57 -28.36
C ASP A 125 8.19 0.11 -26.97
N LEU A 126 9.12 1.04 -26.67
CA LEU A 126 9.22 1.62 -25.33
C LEU A 126 9.66 3.09 -25.32
N ASP A 127 8.86 3.93 -24.67
CA ASP A 127 9.17 5.33 -24.38
C ASP A 127 9.40 5.55 -22.88
N GLU A 128 10.23 6.54 -22.53
CA GLU A 128 10.38 6.97 -21.13
C GLU A 128 9.90 8.41 -20.95
N VAL A 129 9.09 8.62 -19.93
CA VAL A 129 8.49 9.90 -19.56
C VAL A 129 8.89 10.25 -18.14
N THR A 130 9.24 11.51 -17.90
CA THR A 130 9.32 12.09 -16.57
C THR A 130 8.03 12.82 -16.26
N ILE A 131 7.33 12.36 -15.23
CA ILE A 131 6.19 13.05 -14.63
C ILE A 131 6.70 13.77 -13.38
N THR A 132 6.52 15.08 -13.33
CA THR A 132 6.84 15.88 -12.15
C THR A 132 5.54 16.33 -11.51
N PHE A 133 5.33 15.91 -10.27
CA PHE A 133 4.24 16.37 -9.43
C PHE A 133 4.79 17.45 -8.48
N THR A 134 4.45 18.71 -8.72
CA THR A 134 4.84 19.82 -7.85
C THR A 134 3.75 20.06 -6.82
N ALA A 135 4.09 19.97 -5.53
CA ALA A 135 3.13 20.13 -4.46
C ALA A 135 2.44 21.51 -4.52
N ASP A 136 1.12 21.50 -4.50
CA ASP A 136 0.28 22.68 -4.33
C ASP A 136 -0.46 22.57 -3.00
N GLY A 137 0.23 23.00 -1.94
CA GLY A 137 -0.18 22.79 -0.56
C GLY A 137 0.77 21.88 0.20
N ALA A 138 0.33 21.43 1.37
CA ALA A 138 1.15 20.60 2.26
C ALA A 138 1.29 19.17 1.73
N ILE A 139 2.49 18.63 1.90
CA ILE A 139 2.71 17.18 1.88
C ILE A 139 2.42 16.67 3.29
N THR A 140 1.50 15.71 3.41
CA THR A 140 1.09 15.17 4.72
C THR A 140 1.33 13.68 4.79
N THR A 141 1.60 13.18 5.99
CA THR A 141 1.66 11.74 6.25
C THR A 141 0.24 11.17 6.28
N ILE A 142 0.09 9.94 5.78
CA ILE A 142 -1.17 9.20 5.78
C ILE A 142 -0.94 7.80 6.35
N ALA A 143 -2.01 7.13 6.77
CA ALA A 143 -1.93 5.69 6.99
C ALA A 143 -1.61 5.00 5.66
N ASN A 144 -0.70 4.02 5.68
CA ASN A 144 -0.35 3.30 4.46
C ASN A 144 -1.61 2.62 3.88
N PRO A 145 -2.04 2.96 2.66
CA PRO A 145 -3.23 2.35 2.05
C PRO A 145 -3.00 0.87 1.73
N PHE A 146 -1.75 0.43 1.61
CA PHE A 146 -1.42 -0.97 1.62
C PHE A 146 -1.46 -1.48 3.06
N ALA A 147 -2.51 -2.23 3.37
CA ALA A 147 -2.55 -3.01 4.60
C ALA A 147 -1.37 -3.99 4.57
N ALA A 148 -0.36 -3.74 5.41
CA ALA A 148 0.73 -4.69 5.62
C ALA A 148 0.09 -6.02 5.99
N PRO A 149 0.43 -7.13 5.33
CA PRO A 149 0.02 -8.42 5.83
C PRO A 149 0.64 -8.54 7.24
N ALA A 150 -0.20 -8.73 8.24
CA ALA A 150 0.20 -8.89 9.63
C ALA A 150 0.05 -10.36 10.04
N ILE A 151 0.76 -10.80 11.09
CA ILE A 151 0.51 -12.12 11.66
C ILE A 151 -0.97 -12.19 12.07
N PRO A 152 -1.72 -13.25 11.72
CA PRO A 152 -3.14 -13.32 12.05
C PRO A 152 -3.37 -13.27 13.55
N VAL A 153 -4.41 -12.55 13.98
CA VAL A 153 -4.84 -12.49 15.39
C VAL A 153 -6.26 -13.01 15.48
N LEU A 154 -6.48 -14.05 16.29
CA LEU A 154 -7.81 -14.63 16.52
C LEU A 154 -8.41 -14.02 17.77
N THR A 155 -9.63 -13.49 17.65
CA THR A 155 -10.32 -12.80 18.76
C THR A 155 -11.54 -13.57 19.25
N ALA A 156 -12.25 -14.28 18.37
CA ALA A 156 -13.44 -15.03 18.72
C ALA A 156 -13.72 -16.19 17.78
N PHE A 157 -14.61 -17.09 18.22
CA PHE A 157 -15.10 -18.23 17.47
C PHE A 157 -16.62 -18.28 17.50
N SER A 158 -17.23 -18.79 16.44
CA SER A 158 -18.65 -19.14 16.41
C SER A 158 -18.82 -20.49 15.70
N PRO A 159 -19.30 -21.54 16.41
CA PRO A 159 -19.65 -21.59 17.83
C PRO A 159 -18.46 -21.32 18.75
N VAL A 160 -18.68 -20.68 19.91
CA VAL A 160 -17.62 -20.35 20.89
C VAL A 160 -16.91 -21.61 21.39
N THR A 161 -17.65 -22.70 21.54
CA THR A 161 -17.15 -24.04 21.85
C THR A 161 -18.08 -25.09 21.22
N GLY A 162 -17.62 -26.33 21.16
CA GLY A 162 -18.49 -27.47 20.90
C GLY A 162 -18.80 -27.72 19.42
N ALA A 163 -18.13 -27.07 18.47
CA ALA A 163 -18.27 -27.44 17.06
C ALA A 163 -17.79 -28.88 16.86
N SER A 164 -18.70 -29.74 16.40
CA SER A 164 -18.47 -31.16 16.14
C SER A 164 -17.80 -31.36 14.77
N VAL A 165 -17.24 -32.55 14.55
CA VAL A 165 -16.55 -32.89 13.30
C VAL A 165 -17.46 -32.66 12.10
N GLY A 166 -16.94 -32.00 11.05
CA GLY A 166 -17.69 -31.70 9.83
C GLY A 166 -18.64 -30.49 9.93
N THR A 167 -18.77 -29.86 11.11
CA THR A 167 -19.55 -28.64 11.25
C THR A 167 -18.73 -27.38 10.97
N MET A 168 -19.44 -26.28 10.76
CA MET A 168 -18.86 -24.99 10.43
C MET A 168 -18.34 -24.29 11.69
N LEU A 169 -17.09 -23.84 11.63
CA LEU A 169 -16.42 -23.01 12.61
C LEU A 169 -16.05 -21.67 11.96
N THR A 170 -16.72 -20.61 12.37
CA THR A 170 -16.37 -19.24 12.01
C THR A 170 -15.30 -18.73 12.96
N ILE A 171 -14.15 -18.35 12.40
CA ILE A 171 -13.02 -17.77 13.09
C ILE A 171 -13.05 -16.27 12.82
N ILE A 172 -13.04 -15.47 13.90
CA ILE A 172 -13.11 -14.01 13.86
C ILE A 172 -11.77 -13.47 14.35
N GLY A 173 -11.25 -12.46 13.66
CA GLY A 173 -9.93 -11.93 13.93
C GLY A 173 -9.51 -10.80 13.00
N THR A 174 -8.22 -10.71 12.74
CA THR A 174 -7.59 -9.78 11.77
C THR A 174 -6.41 -10.45 11.08
N GLY A 175 -6.01 -9.94 9.91
CA GLY A 175 -4.82 -10.41 9.20
C GLY A 175 -5.03 -11.72 8.43
N PHE A 176 -6.26 -12.07 8.07
CA PHE A 176 -6.57 -13.30 7.34
C PHE A 176 -6.27 -13.22 5.84
N THR A 177 -6.06 -12.02 5.30
CA THR A 177 -5.72 -11.81 3.89
C THR A 177 -4.44 -12.59 3.51
N GLY A 178 -4.50 -13.32 2.41
CA GLY A 178 -3.38 -14.12 1.91
C GLY A 178 -3.26 -15.53 2.51
N THR A 179 -4.12 -15.91 3.47
CA THR A 179 -4.22 -17.29 3.95
C THR A 179 -4.67 -18.21 2.82
N VAL A 180 -3.77 -19.10 2.38
CA VAL A 180 -4.01 -20.03 1.27
C VAL A 180 -3.43 -21.41 1.57
N GLY A 181 -3.92 -22.42 0.87
CA GLY A 181 -3.45 -23.80 0.97
C GLY A 181 -4.01 -24.58 2.18
N ALA A 182 -3.89 -25.90 2.14
CA ALA A 182 -4.53 -26.80 3.13
C ALA A 182 -4.01 -26.62 4.57
N ALA A 183 -2.80 -26.07 4.75
CA ALA A 183 -2.20 -25.83 6.06
C ALA A 183 -2.49 -24.43 6.65
N GLY A 184 -3.32 -23.62 5.97
CA GLY A 184 -3.62 -22.24 6.37
C GLY A 184 -4.44 -22.13 7.66
N VAL A 185 -5.20 -23.16 8.02
CA VAL A 185 -5.98 -23.20 9.28
C VAL A 185 -5.86 -24.59 9.91
N LYS A 186 -5.57 -24.63 11.21
CA LYS A 186 -5.51 -25.89 11.97
C LYS A 186 -6.35 -25.81 13.22
N VAL A 187 -6.97 -26.94 13.57
CA VAL A 187 -7.60 -27.17 14.86
C VAL A 187 -6.79 -28.25 15.58
N GLY A 188 -5.99 -27.82 16.56
CA GLY A 188 -4.96 -28.62 17.21
C GLY A 188 -3.81 -28.85 16.22
N ALA A 189 -3.39 -30.11 16.09
CA ALA A 189 -2.36 -30.50 15.12
C ALA A 189 -2.93 -30.77 13.71
N THR A 190 -4.26 -30.84 13.56
CA THR A 190 -4.93 -31.28 12.33
C THR A 190 -5.36 -30.09 11.47
N ASN A 191 -5.01 -30.13 10.18
CA ASN A 191 -5.54 -29.18 9.19
C ASN A 191 -7.06 -29.30 9.11
N VAL A 192 -7.76 -28.18 8.94
CA VAL A 192 -9.22 -28.18 8.69
C VAL A 192 -9.54 -28.89 7.37
N THR A 193 -10.73 -29.48 7.26
CA THR A 193 -11.16 -30.20 6.04
C THR A 193 -11.24 -29.26 4.83
N SER A 194 -11.74 -28.04 5.07
CA SER A 194 -11.78 -26.94 4.11
C SER A 194 -11.96 -25.63 4.85
N TYR A 195 -11.61 -24.51 4.22
CA TYR A 195 -11.95 -23.18 4.70
C TYR A 195 -12.11 -22.19 3.56
N ILE A 196 -12.80 -21.09 3.86
CA ILE A 196 -12.99 -19.93 2.99
C ILE A 196 -12.63 -18.69 3.79
N VAL A 197 -11.72 -17.87 3.28
CA VAL A 197 -11.47 -16.53 3.79
C VAL A 197 -12.57 -15.62 3.25
N GLN A 198 -13.52 -15.18 4.09
CA GLN A 198 -14.61 -14.31 3.66
C GLN A 198 -14.19 -12.84 3.63
N SER A 199 -13.35 -12.44 4.58
CA SER A 199 -12.77 -11.10 4.68
C SER A 199 -11.45 -11.17 5.45
N ASP A 200 -10.74 -10.03 5.61
CA ASP A 200 -9.54 -9.96 6.45
C ASP A 200 -9.82 -10.31 7.93
N SER A 201 -11.09 -10.22 8.35
CA SER A 201 -11.52 -10.44 9.73
C SER A 201 -12.37 -11.69 9.96
N GLN A 202 -12.67 -12.46 8.91
CA GLN A 202 -13.51 -13.64 9.01
C GLN A 202 -13.04 -14.79 8.12
N ILE A 203 -12.83 -15.95 8.73
CA ILE A 203 -12.63 -17.23 8.05
C ILE A 203 -13.77 -18.17 8.46
N VAL A 204 -14.29 -18.91 7.50
CA VAL A 204 -15.20 -20.03 7.74
C VAL A 204 -14.48 -21.32 7.44
N ALA A 205 -14.30 -22.17 8.44
CA ALA A 205 -13.61 -23.45 8.33
C ALA A 205 -14.52 -24.63 8.69
N ILE A 206 -14.21 -25.82 8.19
CA ILE A 206 -14.89 -27.07 8.56
C ILE A 206 -14.03 -27.83 9.55
N VAL A 207 -14.59 -28.13 10.73
CA VAL A 207 -13.86 -28.80 11.81
C VAL A 207 -13.37 -30.18 11.36
N PRO A 208 -12.07 -30.47 11.44
CA PRO A 208 -11.53 -31.75 10.99
C PRO A 208 -11.79 -32.87 11.99
N ALA A 209 -11.56 -34.12 11.58
CA ALA A 209 -11.68 -35.27 12.46
C ALA A 209 -10.73 -35.20 13.68
N GLY A 210 -11.17 -35.77 14.80
CA GLY A 210 -10.39 -35.91 16.04
C GLY A 210 -11.25 -35.74 17.30
N SER A 211 -10.68 -36.09 18.45
CA SER A 211 -11.40 -36.26 19.71
C SER A 211 -12.01 -34.96 20.26
N ALA A 212 -13.17 -35.10 20.92
CA ALA A 212 -13.77 -34.03 21.71
C ALA A 212 -12.84 -33.55 22.83
N GLY A 213 -12.92 -32.27 23.18
CA GLY A 213 -12.16 -31.71 24.30
C GLY A 213 -11.31 -30.50 23.93
N ALA A 214 -10.39 -30.13 24.84
CA ALA A 214 -9.55 -28.95 24.69
C ALA A 214 -8.59 -29.09 23.49
N THR A 215 -8.53 -28.05 22.67
CA THR A 215 -7.66 -27.93 21.51
C THR A 215 -7.26 -26.46 21.34
N THR A 216 -6.46 -26.16 20.33
CA THR A 216 -6.17 -24.79 19.91
C THR A 216 -6.62 -24.58 18.46
N VAL A 217 -6.73 -23.33 18.06
CA VAL A 217 -6.90 -22.94 16.65
C VAL A 217 -5.73 -22.05 16.28
N THR A 218 -5.16 -22.29 15.10
CA THR A 218 -4.11 -21.45 14.51
C THR A 218 -4.46 -21.14 13.07
N VAL A 219 -4.18 -19.90 12.66
CA VAL A 219 -4.30 -19.43 11.27
C VAL A 219 -2.91 -19.01 10.81
N THR A 220 -2.51 -19.46 9.62
CA THR A 220 -1.20 -19.16 9.04
C THR A 220 -1.37 -18.47 7.71
N ASN A 221 -0.84 -17.25 7.60
CA ASN A 221 -0.72 -16.53 6.34
C ASN A 221 0.76 -16.47 5.91
N PRO A 222 1.10 -15.85 4.76
CA PRO A 222 2.47 -15.77 4.28
C PRO A 222 3.46 -15.04 5.21
N VAL A 223 2.96 -14.30 6.20
CA VAL A 223 3.76 -13.55 7.18
C VAL A 223 4.10 -14.41 8.38
N GLY A 224 3.20 -15.32 8.77
CA GLY A 224 3.43 -16.25 9.86
C GLY A 224 2.16 -16.89 10.41
N ALA A 225 2.34 -17.73 11.42
CA ALA A 225 1.25 -18.34 12.17
C ALA A 225 0.81 -17.44 13.33
N SER A 226 -0.50 -17.40 13.57
CA SER A 226 -1.08 -16.78 14.76
C SER A 226 -0.58 -17.44 16.04
N LEU A 227 -0.77 -16.75 17.16
CA LEU A 227 -0.75 -17.43 18.46
C LEU A 227 -1.83 -18.52 18.49
N ALA A 228 -1.55 -19.61 19.20
CA ALA A 228 -2.49 -20.69 19.38
C ALA A 228 -3.59 -20.26 20.36
N THR A 229 -4.80 -20.07 19.85
CA THR A 229 -5.95 -19.65 20.68
C THR A 229 -6.71 -20.87 21.15
N ALA A 230 -6.98 -20.96 22.46
CA ALA A 230 -7.70 -22.07 23.05
C ALA A 230 -9.12 -22.21 22.48
N TYR A 231 -9.53 -23.44 22.21
CA TYR A 231 -10.86 -23.80 21.72
C TYR A 231 -11.28 -25.16 22.28
N THR A 232 -12.57 -25.41 22.45
CA THR A 232 -13.06 -26.74 22.89
C THR A 232 -13.86 -27.37 21.76
N ARG A 233 -13.39 -28.51 21.24
CA ARG A 233 -14.05 -29.26 20.17
C ARG A 233 -15.24 -30.05 20.71
N GLY A 234 -16.33 -30.09 19.95
CA GLY A 234 -17.50 -30.93 20.24
C GLY A 234 -17.25 -32.42 19.99
N ALA A 235 -18.16 -33.25 20.50
CA ALA A 235 -18.20 -34.69 20.22
C ALA A 235 -18.64 -34.98 18.79
#